data_AF-A0AAD0Q4I7-F1
#
_entry.id   AF-A0AAD0Q4I7-F1
#
_cell.length_a   1.000
_cell.length_b   1.000
_cell.length_c   1.000
_cell.angle_alpha   90.00
_cell.angle_beta   90.00
_cell.angle_gamma   90.00
#
_symmetry.space_group_name_H-M   'P 1'
#
loop_
_entity.id
_entity.type
_entity.pdbx_description
1 polymer ?
#
loop_
_entity_poly.entity_id
_entity_poly.type
_entity_poly.pdbx_seq_one_letter_code
_entity_poly.pdbx_strand_id
1 'polypeptide(L)' 'MSRTVIDLDDEALEAAAKELGTTTKRDTINTALREIVDRNRRLRALHELQDLARDGAIDTDFLLDKRNYRGGSAR' A
#
# COMPACT_ATOMS: atom_id res chain seq x y z
N MET A 1 9.79 4.43 -23.18
CA MET A 1 10.79 3.67 -22.41
C MET A 1 12.15 3.95 -23.02
N SER A 2 13.06 4.57 -22.28
CA SER A 2 14.47 4.71 -22.68
C SER A 2 15.24 3.41 -22.41
N ARG A 3 16.32 3.18 -23.14
CA ARG A 3 17.22 2.05 -22.91
C ARG A 3 18.33 2.50 -21.97
N THR A 4 18.48 1.83 -20.85
CA THR A 4 19.52 2.08 -19.85
C THR A 4 20.29 0.78 -19.65
N VAL A 5 21.62 0.86 -19.59
CA VAL A 5 22.49 -0.27 -19.25
C VAL A 5 22.93 -0.06 -17.81
N ILE A 6 22.62 -1.02 -16.95
CA ILE A 6 22.98 -1.03 -15.53
C ILE A 6 23.40 -2.45 -15.16
N ASP A 7 24.33 -2.56 -14.23
CA ASP A 7 24.63 -3.82 -13.57
C ASP A 7 23.59 -4.07 -12.47
N LEU A 8 23.13 -5.31 -12.38
CA LEU A 8 22.09 -5.72 -11.44
C LEU A 8 22.59 -6.93 -10.67
N ASP A 9 22.26 -6.97 -9.39
CA ASP A 9 22.39 -8.16 -8.57
C ASP A 9 21.35 -9.19 -9.04
N ASP A 10 21.82 -10.31 -9.58
CA ASP A 10 20.98 -11.37 -10.11
C ASP A 10 20.21 -12.11 -9.01
N GLU A 11 20.74 -12.21 -7.79
CA GLU A 11 20.04 -12.84 -6.66
C GLU A 11 18.86 -11.97 -6.22
N ALA A 12 19.10 -10.66 -6.09
CA ALA A 12 18.04 -9.70 -5.76
C ALA A 12 16.97 -9.64 -6.85
N LEU A 13 17.37 -9.72 -8.13
CA LEU A 13 16.45 -9.73 -9.25
C LEU A 13 15.59 -10.99 -9.29
N GLU A 14 16.17 -12.15 -8.96
CA GLU A 14 15.43 -13.42 -8.89
C GLU A 14 14.45 -13.43 -7.71
N ALA A 15 14.85 -12.92 -6.55
CA ALA A 15 13.96 -12.75 -5.40
C ALA A 15 12.77 -11.85 -5.75
N ALA A 16 13.02 -10.69 -6.37
CA ALA A 16 11.98 -9.79 -6.81
C ALA A 16 11.05 -10.43 -7.86
N ALA A 17 11.60 -11.22 -8.79
CA ALA A 17 10.79 -11.91 -9.81
C ALA A 17 9.85 -12.94 -9.18
N LYS A 18 10.33 -13.68 -8.16
CA LYS A 18 9.50 -14.62 -7.40
C LYS A 18 8.40 -13.92 -6.62
N GLU A 19 8.70 -12.82 -5.94
CA GLU A 19 7.71 -12.05 -5.18
C GLU A 19 6.66 -11.39 -6.09
N LEU A 20 7.08 -10.86 -7.23
CA LEU A 20 6.21 -10.15 -8.16
C LEU A 20 5.52 -11.09 -9.18
N GLY A 21 5.91 -12.36 -9.24
CA GLY A 21 5.38 -13.34 -10.19
C GLY A 21 5.73 -13.04 -11.65
N THR A 22 6.84 -12.34 -11.90
CA THR A 22 7.25 -11.89 -13.24
C THR A 22 8.28 -12.85 -13.85
N THR A 23 8.26 -12.98 -15.18
CA THR A 23 9.11 -13.94 -15.89
C THR A 23 10.31 -13.32 -16.60
N THR A 24 10.31 -12.00 -16.82
CA THR A 24 11.39 -11.31 -17.54
C THR A 24 12.05 -10.26 -16.66
N LYS A 25 13.38 -10.11 -16.77
CA LYS A 25 14.16 -9.10 -16.03
C LYS A 25 13.54 -7.70 -16.18
N ARG A 26 13.17 -7.32 -17.40
CA ARG A 26 12.54 -6.02 -17.69
C ARG A 26 11.20 -5.87 -16.96
N ASP A 27 10.36 -6.88 -16.97
CA ASP A 27 9.05 -6.81 -16.31
C ASP A 27 9.20 -6.73 -14.80
N THR A 28 10.08 -7.55 -14.21
CA THR A 28 10.44 -7.48 -12.79
C THR A 28 10.87 -6.07 -12.40
N ILE A 29 11.80 -5.46 -13.14
CA ILE A 29 12.33 -4.12 -12.84
C ILE A 29 11.21 -3.07 -12.92
N ASN A 30 10.44 -3.05 -14.01
CA ASN A 30 9.40 -2.03 -14.18
C ASN A 30 8.25 -2.19 -13.18
N THR A 31 7.92 -3.43 -12.81
CA THR A 31 6.90 -3.71 -11.82
C THR A 31 7.39 -3.36 -10.42
N ALA A 32 8.63 -3.72 -10.05
CA ALA A 32 9.24 -3.33 -8.78
C ALA A 32 9.28 -1.81 -8.60
N LEU A 33 9.68 -1.06 -9.64
CA LEU A 33 9.74 0.41 -9.61
C LEU A 33 8.35 1.05 -9.46
N ARG A 34 7.29 0.44 -10.01
CA ARG A 34 5.92 0.92 -9.80
C ARG A 34 5.42 0.58 -8.41
N GLU A 35 5.60 -0.65 -7.97
CA GLU A 35 5.15 -1.12 -6.66
C GLU A 35 5.79 -0.35 -5.51
N ILE A 36 7.08 0.03 -5.60
CA ILE A 36 7.70 0.83 -4.54
C ILE A 36 7.09 2.24 -4.42
N VAL A 37 6.74 2.86 -5.55
CA VAL A 37 6.08 4.18 -5.57
C VAL A 37 4.68 4.06 -5.00
N ASP A 38 3.92 3.05 -5.43
CA ASP A 38 2.56 2.83 -4.97
C ASP A 38 2.52 2.46 -3.48
N ARG A 39 3.43 1.61 -3.02
CA ARG A 39 3.59 1.27 -1.60
C ARG A 39 3.87 2.50 -0.76
N ASN A 40 4.80 3.35 -1.19
CA ASN A 40 5.11 4.60 -0.48
C ASN A 40 3.93 5.58 -0.50
N ARG A 41 3.16 5.65 -1.59
CA ARG A 41 1.94 6.46 -1.65
C ARG A 41 0.88 5.95 -0.68
N ARG A 42 0.66 4.63 -0.61
CA ARG A 42 -0.27 4.00 0.34
C ARG A 42 0.13 4.29 1.79
N LEU A 43 1.43 4.18 2.11
CA LEU A 43 1.95 4.48 3.45
C LEU A 43 1.77 5.95 3.85
N ARG A 44 2.06 6.90 2.93
CA ARG A 44 1.82 8.32 3.19
C ARG A 44 0.34 8.62 3.45
N ALA A 45 -0.55 8.09 2.62
CA ALA A 45 -1.98 8.25 2.81
C ALA A 45 -2.45 7.67 4.16
N LEU A 46 -1.90 6.53 4.59
CA LEU A 46 -2.20 5.97 5.91
C LEU A 46 -1.72 6.88 7.05
N HIS A 47 -0.53 7.48 6.94
CA HIS A 47 -0.05 8.43 7.95
C HIS A 47 -0.93 9.69 8.00
N GLU A 48 -1.30 10.25 6.85
CA GLU A 48 -2.22 11.40 6.78
C GLU A 48 -3.57 11.08 7.43
N LEU A 49 -4.12 9.89 7.17
CA LEU A 49 -5.35 9.44 7.83
C LEU A 49 -5.20 9.29 9.34
N GLN A 50 -4.05 8.81 9.82
CA GLN A 50 -3.78 8.70 11.27
C GLN A 50 -3.70 10.07 11.93
N ASP A 51 -3.09 11.05 11.28
CA ASP A 51 -3.00 12.41 11.80
C ASP A 51 -4.38 13.08 11.83
N LEU A 52 -5.17 12.96 10.76
CA LEU A 52 -6.56 13.44 10.74
C LEU A 52 -7.42 12.80 11.83
N ALA A 53 -7.27 11.49 12.06
CA ALA A 53 -7.98 10.81 13.15
C ALA A 53 -7.55 11.32 14.53
N ARG A 54 -6.25 11.58 14.73
CA ARG A 54 -5.72 12.16 15.98
C ARG A 54 -6.23 13.57 16.22
N ASP A 55 -6.37 14.36 15.16
CA ASP A 55 -6.86 15.74 15.21
C ASP A 55 -8.39 15.82 15.36
N GLY A 56 -9.07 14.66 15.50
CA GLY A 56 -10.51 14.59 15.73
C GLY A 56 -11.35 14.81 14.49
N ALA A 57 -10.78 14.71 13.29
CA ALA A 57 -11.54 14.77 12.03
C ALA A 57 -12.50 13.59 11.85
N ILE A 58 -12.33 12.53 12.64
CA ILE A 58 -13.22 11.37 12.71
C ILE A 58 -13.64 11.18 14.17
N ASP A 59 -14.95 11.20 14.42
CA ASP A 59 -15.51 10.87 15.73
C ASP A 59 -15.50 9.35 15.93
N THR A 60 -14.36 8.84 16.42
CA THR A 60 -14.18 7.42 16.69
C THR A 60 -15.11 6.91 17.79
N ASP A 61 -15.48 7.76 18.75
CA ASP A 61 -16.35 7.36 19.85
C ASP A 61 -17.77 7.09 19.34
N PHE A 62 -18.27 7.94 18.44
CA PHE A 62 -19.53 7.70 17.74
C PHE A 62 -19.48 6.42 16.89
N LEU A 63 -18.39 6.20 16.15
CA LEU A 63 -18.22 5.03 15.28
C LEU A 63 -18.07 3.70 16.04
N LEU A 64 -17.45 3.74 17.22
CA LEU A 64 -17.21 2.57 18.06
C LEU A 64 -18.35 2.27 19.04
N ASP A 65 -19.34 3.17 19.15
CA ASP A 65 -20.53 2.93 19.95
C ASP A 65 -21.38 1.81 19.33
N LYS A 66 -21.27 0.63 19.95
CA LYS A 66 -22.00 -0.57 19.53
C LYS A 66 -23.53 -0.42 19.60
N ARG A 67 -24.04 0.54 20.36
CA ARG A 67 -25.49 0.84 20.40
C ARG A 67 -25.98 1.42 19.07
N ASN A 68 -25.08 2.07 18.32
CA ASN A 68 -25.36 2.66 17.01
C ASN A 68 -25.03 1.71 15.85
N TYR A 69 -24.39 0.57 16.14
CA TYR A 69 -24.02 -0.41 15.13
C TYR A 69 -25.25 -1.21 14.67
N ARG A 70 -25.56 -1.15 13.37
CA ARG A 70 -26.66 -1.91 12.72
C ARG A 70 -28.03 -1.75 13.39
N GLY A 71 -28.43 -0.50 13.69
CA GLY A 71 -29.82 -0.14 14.01
C GLY A 71 -30.54 -1.18 14.85
N GLY A 72 -30.22 -1.23 16.15
CA GLY A 72 -30.95 -2.05 17.10
C GLY A 72 -32.43 -1.65 17.15
N SER A 73 -33.22 -2.14 16.21
CA SER A 73 -34.67 -2.23 16.30
C SER A 73 -35.00 -3.42 17.20
N ALA A 74 -34.75 -3.28 18.50
CA ALA A 74 -35.54 -3.99 19.49
C ALA A 74 -36.67 -3.04 19.87
N ARG A 75 -37.88 -3.37 19.41
CA ARG A 75 -39.12 -2.81 19.94
C ARG A 75 -39.28 -3.18 21.40
#